data_AF-A0A378J9A5-F1
#
_entry.id   AF-A0A378J9A5-F1
#
_cell.length_a   1.000
_cell.length_b   1.000
_cell.length_c   1.000
_cell.angle_alpha   90.00
_cell.angle_beta   90.00
_cell.angle_gamma   90.00
#
_symmetry.space_group_name_H-M   'P 1'
#
loop_
_entity.id
_entity.type
_entity.pdbx_description
1 polymer ?
#
loop_
_entity_poly.entity_id
_entity_poly.type
_entity_poly.pdbx_seq_one_letter_code
_entity_poly.pdbx_strand_id
1 'polypeptide(L)' 'MKQLESLAATPKPMVIKSLELSDILFLDDAFQNANWPKPASLFEAYYQEQQNAERVIWLPISKDRLPAMLL' A
#
# COMPACT_ATOMS: atom_id res chain seq x y z
N MET A 1 32.23 -27.12 5.65
CA MET A 1 31.82 -25.73 5.37
C MET A 1 30.37 -25.77 4.92
N LYS A 2 29.46 -25.07 5.61
CA LYS A 2 28.05 -24.99 5.21
C LYS A 2 27.94 -23.94 4.10
N GLN A 3 27.59 -24.36 2.89
CA GLN A 3 27.22 -23.47 1.80
C GLN A 3 25.94 -22.74 2.22
N LEU A 4 26.05 -21.43 2.43
CA LEU A 4 24.88 -20.57 2.58
C LEU A 4 24.42 -20.28 1.15
N GLU A 5 23.47 -21.07 0.66
CA GLU A 5 22.80 -20.76 -0.60
C GLU A 5 22.15 -19.40 -0.42
N SER A 6 22.76 -18.40 -1.05
CA SER A 6 22.22 -17.06 -1.11
C SER A 6 20.88 -17.15 -1.84
N LEU A 7 19.80 -17.15 -1.07
CA LEU A 7 18.48 -16.74 -1.51
C LEU A 7 18.58 -15.24 -1.85
N ALA A 8 19.31 -14.91 -2.91
CA ALA A 8 19.20 -13.64 -3.58
C ALA A 8 17.83 -13.63 -4.27
N ALA A 9 16.78 -13.50 -3.46
CA ALA A 9 15.51 -13.01 -3.94
C ALA A 9 15.83 -11.65 -4.56
N THR A 10 15.90 -11.60 -5.89
CA THR A 10 16.08 -10.34 -6.60
C THR A 10 15.03 -9.37 -6.08
N PRO A 11 15.41 -8.24 -5.47
CA PRO A 11 14.45 -7.33 -4.86
C PRO A 11 13.45 -6.92 -5.95
N LYS A 12 12.18 -7.30 -5.75
CA LYS A 12 11.12 -6.94 -6.69
C LYS A 12 11.01 -5.41 -6.67
N PRO A 13 11.02 -4.74 -7.83
CA PRO A 13 10.92 -3.29 -7.86
C PRO A 13 9.61 -2.86 -7.20
N MET A 14 9.75 -2.12 -6.10
CA MET A 14 8.63 -1.53 -5.38
C MET A 14 8.51 -0.09 -5.87
N VAL A 15 7.38 0.23 -6.48
CA VAL A 15 7.07 1.58 -6.94
C VAL A 15 6.29 2.26 -5.84
N ILE A 16 6.70 3.47 -5.44
CA ILE A 16 5.94 4.29 -4.52
C ILE A 16 5.16 5.29 -5.34
N LYS A 17 3.84 5.37 -5.13
CA LYS A 17 2.99 6.41 -5.75
C LYS A 17 2.12 7.10 -4.70
N SER A 18 1.59 8.27 -5.04
CA SER A 18 0.56 8.93 -4.24
C SER A 18 -0.76 8.16 -4.30
N LEU A 19 -1.58 8.28 -3.25
CA LEU A 19 -2.94 7.72 -3.25
C LEU A 19 -3.78 8.34 -4.38
N GLU A 20 -4.37 7.51 -5.23
CA GLU A 20 -5.34 7.89 -6.23
C GLU A 20 -6.74 7.37 -5.85
N LEU A 21 -7.79 8.03 -6.33
CA LEU A 21 -9.18 7.63 -6.03
C LEU A 21 -9.47 6.17 -6.43
N SER A 22 -8.91 5.72 -7.56
CA SER A 22 -9.06 4.36 -8.04
C SER A 22 -8.42 3.29 -7.13
N ASP A 23 -7.46 3.68 -6.28
CA ASP A 23 -6.81 2.74 -5.36
C ASP A 23 -7.68 2.40 -4.16
N ILE A 24 -8.67 3.24 -3.83
CA ILE A 24 -9.51 3.06 -2.63
C ILE A 24 -10.23 1.71 -2.66
N LEU A 25 -10.73 1.27 -3.81
CA LEU A 25 -11.39 -0.04 -3.95
C LEU A 25 -10.43 -1.21 -3.64
N PHE A 26 -9.19 -1.10 -4.09
CA PHE A 26 -8.16 -2.12 -3.83
C PHE A 26 -7.72 -2.11 -2.37
N LEU A 27 -7.64 -0.92 -1.76
CA LEU A 27 -7.31 -0.79 -0.34
C LEU A 27 -8.43 -1.35 0.52
N ASP A 28 -9.68 -0.97 0.27
CA ASP A 28 -10.82 -1.49 1.03
C ASP A 28 -10.83 -3.03 1.01
N ASP A 29 -10.76 -3.66 -0.17
CA ASP A 29 -10.66 -5.12 -0.28
C ASP A 29 -9.45 -5.71 0.46
N ALA A 30 -8.25 -5.14 0.27
CA ALA A 30 -7.04 -5.63 0.90
C ALA A 30 -7.09 -5.56 2.43
N PHE A 31 -7.63 -4.49 2.99
CA PHE A 31 -7.74 -4.28 4.43
C PHE A 31 -8.85 -5.14 5.06
N GLN A 32 -9.98 -5.32 4.38
CA GLN A 32 -11.00 -6.31 4.78
C GLN A 32 -10.40 -7.72 4.86
N ASN A 33 -9.65 -8.12 3.82
CA ASN A 33 -8.99 -9.43 3.76
C ASN A 33 -7.84 -9.58 4.79
N ALA A 34 -7.25 -8.47 5.24
CA ALA A 34 -6.23 -8.44 6.29
C ALA A 34 -6.84 -8.44 7.71
N ASN A 35 -8.15 -8.65 7.84
CA ASN A 35 -8.88 -8.61 9.11
C ASN A 35 -8.78 -7.25 9.82
N TRP A 36 -8.57 -6.19 9.03
CA TRP A 36 -8.57 -4.81 9.48
C TRP A 36 -9.73 -4.07 8.81
N PRO A 37 -10.96 -4.17 9.35
CA PRO A 37 -12.18 -3.69 8.70
C PRO A 37 -12.34 -2.18 8.88
N LYS A 38 -11.39 -1.39 8.39
CA LYS A 38 -11.57 0.05 8.27
C LYS A 38 -12.57 0.30 7.13
N PRO A 39 -13.53 1.23 7.29
CA PRO A 39 -14.48 1.53 6.23
C PRO A 39 -13.79 2.24 5.07
N ALA A 40 -14.24 2.01 3.84
CA ALA A 40 -13.79 2.71 2.63
C ALA A 40 -13.78 4.25 2.80
N SER A 41 -14.75 4.79 3.54
CA SER A 41 -14.86 6.23 3.84
C SER A 41 -13.64 6.83 4.53
N LEU A 42 -12.84 6.00 5.22
CA LEU A 42 -11.58 6.45 5.78
C LEU A 42 -10.55 6.77 4.69
N PHE A 43 -10.43 5.90 3.68
CA PHE A 43 -9.50 6.12 2.58
C PHE A 43 -9.96 7.27 1.67
N GLU A 44 -11.27 7.53 1.60
CA GLU A 44 -11.83 8.72 0.97
C GLU A 44 -11.43 10.00 1.71
N ALA A 45 -11.57 10.03 3.05
CA ALA A 45 -11.15 11.17 3.86
C ALA A 45 -9.65 11.46 3.68
N TYR A 46 -8.83 10.43 3.72
CA TYR A 46 -7.41 10.45 3.41
C TYR A 46 -7.08 11.00 2.02
N TYR A 47 -7.84 10.64 1.01
CA TYR A 47 -7.69 11.21 -0.32
C TYR A 47 -8.03 12.71 -0.34
N GLN A 48 -9.09 13.15 0.35
CA GLN A 48 -9.45 14.56 0.48
C GLN A 48 -8.38 15.37 1.21
N GLU A 49 -7.89 14.87 2.35
CA GLU A 49 -6.76 15.47 3.09
C GLU A 49 -5.54 15.67 2.18
N GLN A 50 -5.29 14.71 1.27
CA GLN A 50 -4.22 14.84 0.27
C GLN A 50 -4.47 15.90 -0.78
N GLN A 51 -5.71 16.04 -1.28
CA GLN A 51 -6.04 17.11 -2.21
C GLN A 51 -5.90 18.49 -1.58
N ASN A 52 -6.14 18.59 -0.27
CA ASN A 52 -5.99 19.83 0.50
C ASN A 52 -4.56 20.10 0.97
N ALA A 53 -3.59 19.25 0.60
CA ALA A 53 -2.21 19.30 1.06
C ALA A 53 -2.06 19.20 2.60
N GLU A 54 -3.05 18.62 3.28
CA GLU A 54 -3.05 18.39 4.73
C GLU A 54 -2.22 17.13 5.09
N ARG A 55 -2.19 16.15 4.18
CA ARG A 55 -1.47 14.88 4.34
C ARG A 55 -1.02 14.34 2.98
N VAL A 56 0.17 13.77 2.87
CA VAL A 56 0.54 13.01 1.66
C VAL A 56 0.55 11.52 1.97
N ILE A 57 -0.18 10.73 1.19
CA ILE A 57 -0.27 9.29 1.36
C ILE A 57 0.49 8.58 0.26
N TRP A 58 1.42 7.74 0.68
CA TRP A 58 2.28 6.98 -0.22
C TRP A 58 1.91 5.49 -0.19
N LEU A 59 1.62 4.94 -1.35
CA LEU A 59 1.30 3.53 -1.53
C LEU A 59 2.50 2.79 -2.13
N PRO A 60 3.06 1.77 -1.44
CA PRO A 60 4.04 0.88 -2.02
C PRO A 60 3.33 -0.14 -2.92
N ILE A 61 3.49 0.02 -4.22
CA ILE A 61 3.06 -0.95 -5.23
C ILE A 61 4.20 -1.95 -5.45
N SER A 62 4.00 -3.16 -4.95
CA SER A 62 4.67 -4.31 -5.55
C SER A 62 3.75 -4.87 -6.63
N LYS A 63 4.32 -5.30 -7.77
CA LYS A 63 3.58 -5.87 -8.91
C LYS A 63 2.66 -7.05 -8.54
N ASP A 64 2.77 -7.57 -7.32
CA ASP A 64 2.07 -8.78 -6.86
C ASP A 64 1.36 -8.66 -5.50
N ARG A 65 1.42 -7.50 -4.82
CA ARG A 65 0.67 -7.23 -3.56
C ARG A 65 0.87 -5.79 -3.07
N LEU A 66 -0.20 -5.19 -2.55
CA LEU A 66 -0.14 -3.90 -1.83
C LEU A 66 -0.15 -4.15 -0.31
N PRO A 67 0.97 -3.99 0.41
CA PRO A 67 0.93 -3.69 1.83
C PRO A 67 0.92 -2.16 1.98
N ALA A 68 -0.26 -1.53 1.99
CA ALA A 68 -0.32 -0.09 2.21
C ALA A 68 0.19 0.26 3.62
N MET A 69 1.23 1.08 3.71
CA MET A 69 1.69 1.70 4.95
C MET A 69 1.17 3.15 5.00
N LEU A 70 0.39 3.46 6.02
CA LEU A 70 0.05 4.84 6.38
C LEU A 70 1.12 5.33 7.37
N LEU A 71 1.87 6.36 6.99
CA LEU A 71 2.76 7.12 7.88
C LEU A 71 2.07 8.41 8.35
#